data_AF-A0A2E0XEP0-F1
#
_entry.id   AF-A0A2E0XEP0-F1
#
_cell.length_a   1.000
_cell.length_b   1.000
_cell.length_c   1.000
_cell.angle_alpha   90.00
_cell.angle_beta   90.00
_cell.angle_gamma   90.00
#
_symmetry.space_group_name_H-M   'P 1'
#
loop_
_entity.id
_entity.type
_entity.pdbx_description
1 polymer ?
#
loop_
_entity_poly.entity_id
_entity_poly.type
_entity_poly.pdbx_seq_one_letter_code
_entity_poly.pdbx_strand_id
1 'polypeptide(L)'
;GTYPLPEAQLDRFMFMIEVNYPELDEEIAIARLTTGGPPPKLKHIINGQRVETFQDLVRRVPVPDHIYEFSAHLVRRTRPSGPEAPEWTKALISWGAGPRAVQYLILGAKSRAALLGSYMVRLEDVVAVAEPVLMHRVITSFGAESEGINSRQIVRRLIEEIEAEG
;
A
#
# COMPACT_ATOMS: atom_id res chain seq x y z
N GLY A 1 21.46 -17.20 -5.95
CA GLY A 1 20.37 -17.56 -6.86
C GLY A 1 19.21 -16.64 -6.58
N THR A 2 18.79 -15.86 -7.57
CA THR A 2 17.63 -14.96 -7.46
C THR A 2 16.36 -15.78 -7.58
N TYR A 3 15.96 -16.42 -6.48
CA TYR A 3 14.63 -16.99 -6.38
C TYR A 3 13.68 -15.86 -5.98
N PRO A 4 12.64 -15.57 -6.79
CA PRO A 4 11.62 -14.61 -6.38
C PRO A 4 11.02 -15.06 -5.04
N LEU A 5 10.75 -14.11 -4.17
CA LEU A 5 10.12 -14.40 -2.87
C LEU A 5 8.75 -15.04 -3.13
N PRO A 6 8.44 -16.18 -2.50
CA PRO A 6 7.10 -16.75 -2.54
C PRO A 6 6.06 -15.74 -2.04
N GLU A 7 4.85 -15.82 -2.55
CA GLU A 7 3.76 -14.89 -2.25
C GLU A 7 3.40 -14.88 -0.76
N ALA A 8 3.48 -16.04 -0.10
CA ALA A 8 3.33 -16.16 1.35
C ALA A 8 4.39 -15.38 2.16
N GLN A 9 5.57 -15.14 1.57
CA GLN A 9 6.60 -14.29 2.16
C GLN A 9 6.37 -12.81 1.82
N LEU A 10 5.96 -12.50 0.59
CA LEU A 10 5.59 -11.15 0.19
C LEU A 10 4.46 -10.57 1.04
N ASP A 11 3.47 -11.40 1.41
CA ASP A 11 2.35 -10.97 2.27
C ASP A 11 2.80 -10.45 3.64
N ARG A 12 4.03 -10.71 4.10
CA ARG A 12 4.58 -10.17 5.36
C ARG A 12 5.06 -8.72 5.24
N PHE A 13 5.24 -8.20 4.03
CA PHE A 13 5.63 -6.81 3.81
C PHE A 13 4.39 -5.93 3.85
N MET A 14 4.46 -4.80 4.56
CA MET A 14 3.31 -3.89 4.66
C MET A 14 2.94 -3.32 3.29
N PHE A 15 3.93 -2.78 2.58
CA PHE A 15 3.79 -2.15 1.27
C PHE A 15 4.71 -2.81 0.25
N MET A 16 4.28 -2.85 -1.00
CA MET A 16 5.14 -2.99 -2.18
C MET A 16 5.19 -1.64 -2.88
N ILE A 17 6.40 -1.17 -3.19
CA ILE A 17 6.63 0.11 -3.88
C ILE A 17 7.42 -0.20 -5.14
N GLU A 18 6.92 0.25 -6.27
CA GLU A 18 7.68 0.23 -7.53
C GLU A 18 8.50 1.51 -7.63
N VAL A 19 9.81 1.35 -7.79
CA VAL A 19 10.75 2.46 -7.91
C VAL A 19 11.13 2.59 -9.39
N ASN A 20 10.76 3.70 -10.00
CA ASN A 20 11.17 4.03 -11.36
C ASN A 20 12.56 4.69 -11.38
N TYR A 21 13.17 4.76 -12.55
CA TYR A 21 14.39 5.54 -12.73
C TYR A 21 14.13 7.03 -12.50
N PRO A 22 15.12 7.76 -11.95
CA PRO A 22 15.04 9.22 -11.81
C PRO A 22 14.99 9.89 -13.18
N GLU A 23 14.47 11.11 -13.22
CA GLU A 23 14.54 11.95 -14.42
C GLU A 23 15.99 12.42 -14.68
N LEU A 24 16.28 12.86 -15.91
CA LEU A 24 17.64 13.28 -16.31
C LEU A 24 18.30 14.26 -15.33
N ASP A 25 17.56 15.29 -14.91
CA ASP A 25 18.09 16.31 -14.00
C ASP A 25 18.37 15.75 -12.59
N GLU A 26 17.53 14.84 -12.13
CA GLU A 26 17.72 14.14 -10.86
C GLU A 26 18.93 13.21 -10.93
N GLU A 27 19.12 12.50 -12.05
CA GLU A 27 20.26 11.63 -12.27
C GLU A 27 21.58 12.41 -12.31
N ILE A 28 21.60 13.57 -13.00
CA ILE A 28 22.74 14.49 -12.99
C ILE A 28 23.00 15.02 -11.57
N ALA A 29 21.96 15.36 -10.81
CA ALA A 29 22.09 15.83 -9.44
C ALA A 29 22.67 14.75 -8.51
N ILE A 30 22.20 13.51 -8.62
CA ILE A 30 22.73 12.35 -7.89
C ILE A 30 24.21 12.14 -8.23
N ALA A 31 24.55 12.13 -9.52
CA ALA A 31 25.94 11.97 -9.97
C ALA A 31 26.85 13.07 -9.39
N ARG A 32 26.43 14.34 -9.45
CA ARG A 32 27.20 15.46 -8.88
C ARG A 32 27.35 15.35 -7.36
N LEU A 33 26.28 15.04 -6.64
CA LEU A 33 26.28 14.94 -5.18
C LEU A 33 27.18 13.80 -4.68
N THR A 34 27.21 12.68 -5.40
CA THR A 34 27.93 11.47 -4.98
C THR A 34 29.38 11.41 -5.47
N THR A 35 29.76 12.21 -6.47
CA THR A 35 31.12 12.22 -7.05
C THR A 35 31.88 13.54 -6.86
N GLY A 36 31.21 14.63 -6.49
CA GLY A 36 31.79 15.98 -6.48
C GLY A 36 32.51 16.40 -5.19
N GLY A 37 32.36 15.67 -4.08
CA GLY A 37 32.99 16.02 -2.80
C GLY A 37 32.46 15.20 -1.61
N PRO A 38 32.97 15.47 -0.39
CA PRO A 38 32.49 14.78 0.81
C PRO A 38 31.00 15.06 1.07
N PRO A 39 30.23 14.08 1.58
CA PRO A 39 28.80 14.23 1.79
C PRO A 39 28.51 15.34 2.81
N PRO A 40 27.33 15.98 2.72
CA PRO A 40 26.94 17.01 3.67
C PRO A 40 26.84 16.45 5.09
N LYS A 41 27.24 17.26 6.08
CA LYS A 41 27.05 16.91 7.49
C LYS A 41 25.56 16.92 7.81
N LEU A 42 25.00 15.75 8.10
CA LEU A 42 23.61 15.61 8.49
C LEU A 42 23.38 16.13 9.91
N LYS A 43 22.28 16.87 10.11
CA LYS A 43 21.83 17.27 11.44
C LYS A 43 20.93 16.19 12.03
N HIS A 44 21.21 15.78 13.26
CA HIS A 44 20.36 14.85 14.00
C HIS A 44 19.05 15.53 14.40
N ILE A 45 17.90 15.05 13.91
CA ILE A 45 16.58 15.64 14.20
C ILE A 45 15.77 14.82 15.24
N ILE A 46 15.83 13.49 15.18
CA ILE A 46 15.09 12.58 16.08
C ILE A 46 15.97 11.40 16.51
N ASN A 47 15.76 10.89 17.72
CA ASN A 47 16.46 9.71 18.25
C ASN A 47 15.53 8.49 18.27
N GLY A 48 16.08 7.30 18.58
CA GLY A 48 15.31 6.05 18.64
C GLY A 48 14.11 6.12 19.59
N GLN A 49 14.28 6.70 20.79
CA GLN A 49 13.19 6.83 21.76
C GLN A 49 12.01 7.64 21.22
N ARG A 50 12.29 8.71 20.46
CA ARG A 50 11.24 9.49 19.79
C ARG A 50 10.56 8.70 18.68
N VAL A 51 11.29 7.87 17.94
CA VAL A 51 10.71 6.97 16.93
C VAL A 51 9.73 5.99 17.57
N GLU A 52 10.10 5.34 18.66
CA GLU A 52 9.21 4.44 19.42
C GLU A 52 7.97 5.19 19.93
N THR A 53 8.16 6.39 20.48
CA THR A 53 7.05 7.26 20.92
C THR A 53 6.08 7.56 19.78
N PHE A 54 6.57 7.82 18.57
CA PHE A 54 5.73 8.06 17.40
C PHE A 54 5.05 6.78 16.89
N GLN A 55 5.72 5.63 16.93
CA GLN A 55 5.09 4.35 16.60
C GLN A 55 3.91 4.04 17.54
N ASP A 56 4.05 4.34 18.83
CA ASP A 56 2.95 4.19 19.80
C ASP A 56 1.84 5.21 19.59
N LEU A 57 2.18 6.44 19.25
CA LEU A 57 1.20 7.47 18.87
C LEU A 57 0.34 7.00 17.68
N VAL A 58 0.97 6.49 16.62
CA VAL A 58 0.27 5.98 15.42
C VAL A 58 -0.76 4.93 15.81
N ARG A 59 -0.43 3.99 16.71
CA ARG A 59 -1.37 2.95 17.15
C ARG A 59 -2.61 3.51 17.85
N ARG A 60 -2.48 4.64 18.54
CA ARG A 60 -3.55 5.31 19.30
C ARG A 60 -4.44 6.21 18.46
N VAL A 61 -4.08 6.49 17.20
CA VAL A 61 -4.94 7.27 16.29
C VAL A 61 -6.33 6.59 16.19
N PRO A 62 -7.42 7.30 16.52
CA PRO A 62 -8.78 6.78 16.39
C PRO A 62 -9.14 6.46 14.94
N VAL A 63 -9.91 5.40 14.76
CA VAL A 63 -10.45 4.96 13.47
C VAL A 63 -11.95 4.74 13.65
N PRO A 64 -12.81 5.45 12.90
CA PRO A 64 -14.24 5.18 12.89
C PRO A 64 -14.58 3.77 12.38
N ASP A 65 -15.69 3.21 12.86
CA ASP A 65 -16.12 1.85 12.47
C ASP A 65 -16.33 1.69 10.96
N HIS A 66 -16.92 2.70 10.30
CA HIS A 66 -17.12 2.68 8.85
C HIS A 66 -15.81 2.57 8.05
N ILE A 67 -14.67 3.02 8.59
CA ILE A 67 -13.35 2.88 7.95
C ILE A 67 -12.86 1.43 8.05
N TYR A 68 -13.13 0.75 9.16
CA TYR A 68 -12.85 -0.68 9.30
C TYR A 68 -13.71 -1.50 8.33
N GLU A 69 -15.00 -1.16 8.22
CA GLU A 69 -15.95 -1.79 7.30
C GLU A 69 -15.52 -1.58 5.85
N PHE A 70 -15.23 -0.35 5.45
CA PHE A 70 -14.70 -0.02 4.11
C PHE A 70 -13.46 -0.85 3.79
N SER A 71 -12.46 -0.88 4.70
CA SER A 71 -11.21 -1.63 4.50
C SER A 71 -11.47 -3.14 4.36
N ALA A 72 -12.41 -3.67 5.14
CA ALA A 72 -12.79 -5.08 5.08
C ALA A 72 -13.51 -5.40 3.77
N HIS A 73 -14.46 -4.57 3.34
CA HIS A 73 -15.17 -4.73 2.07
C HIS A 73 -14.20 -4.68 0.90
N LEU A 74 -13.33 -3.66 0.82
CA LEU A 74 -12.30 -3.56 -0.22
C LEU A 74 -11.47 -4.84 -0.32
N VAL A 75 -10.96 -5.34 0.80
CA VAL A 75 -10.19 -6.59 0.82
C VAL A 75 -11.02 -7.80 0.39
N ARG A 76 -12.28 -7.88 0.80
CA ARG A 76 -13.17 -9.01 0.45
C ARG A 76 -13.54 -9.02 -1.03
N ARG A 77 -13.70 -7.86 -1.67
CA ARG A 77 -13.94 -7.77 -3.12
C ARG A 77 -12.79 -8.31 -3.97
N THR A 78 -11.57 -8.37 -3.42
CA THR A 78 -10.44 -8.99 -4.13
C THR A 78 -10.49 -10.52 -4.17
N ARG A 79 -11.41 -11.18 -3.46
CA ARG A 79 -11.43 -12.65 -3.31
C ARG A 79 -12.39 -13.27 -4.31
N PRO A 80 -11.92 -13.87 -5.42
CA PRO A 80 -12.77 -14.25 -6.57
C PRO A 80 -13.88 -15.25 -6.22
N SER A 81 -13.67 -16.11 -5.22
CA SER A 81 -14.69 -17.07 -4.76
C SER A 81 -15.68 -16.50 -3.73
N GLY A 82 -15.51 -15.25 -3.32
CA GLY A 82 -16.35 -14.59 -2.33
C GLY A 82 -17.65 -14.01 -2.93
N PRO A 83 -18.72 -13.88 -2.13
CA PRO A 83 -19.98 -13.31 -2.60
C PRO A 83 -19.92 -11.81 -2.89
N GLU A 84 -18.94 -11.11 -2.31
CA GLU A 84 -18.74 -9.66 -2.48
C GLU A 84 -17.83 -9.32 -3.67
N ALA A 85 -17.21 -10.31 -4.32
CA ALA A 85 -16.33 -10.07 -5.45
C ALA A 85 -17.16 -9.69 -6.69
N PRO A 86 -16.89 -8.52 -7.32
CA PRO A 86 -17.53 -8.15 -8.58
C PRO A 86 -17.32 -9.21 -9.64
N GLU A 87 -18.32 -9.46 -10.50
CA GLU A 87 -18.24 -10.49 -11.56
C GLU A 87 -16.98 -10.32 -12.42
N TRP A 88 -16.63 -9.08 -12.74
CA TRP A 88 -15.45 -8.77 -13.56
C TRP A 88 -14.12 -9.17 -12.91
N THR A 89 -14.04 -9.24 -11.57
CA THR A 89 -12.81 -9.67 -10.88
C THR A 89 -12.62 -11.19 -10.89
N LYS A 90 -13.70 -11.97 -11.03
CA LYS A 90 -13.67 -13.43 -10.83
C LYS A 90 -12.79 -14.16 -11.84
N ALA A 91 -12.74 -13.65 -13.08
CA ALA A 91 -11.88 -14.18 -14.13
C ALA A 91 -10.45 -13.59 -14.09
N LEU A 92 -10.27 -12.43 -13.44
CA LEU A 92 -9.02 -11.68 -13.47
C LEU A 92 -8.10 -11.95 -12.28
N ILE A 93 -8.66 -12.37 -11.14
CA ILE A 93 -7.93 -12.62 -9.91
C ILE A 93 -7.88 -14.14 -9.68
N SER A 94 -6.67 -14.69 -9.52
CA SER A 94 -6.46 -16.08 -9.10
C SER A 94 -6.50 -16.21 -7.57
N TRP A 95 -6.00 -15.20 -6.85
CA TRP A 95 -5.97 -15.19 -5.39
C TRP A 95 -6.08 -13.76 -4.83
N GLY A 96 -7.00 -13.59 -3.87
CA GLY A 96 -7.28 -12.30 -3.24
C GLY A 96 -6.56 -12.07 -1.91
N ALA A 97 -6.65 -10.84 -1.42
CA ALA A 97 -5.97 -10.39 -0.23
C ALA A 97 -6.54 -11.00 1.08
N GLY A 98 -5.64 -11.40 1.97
CA GLY A 98 -5.97 -11.97 3.29
C GLY A 98 -6.30 -10.91 4.36
N PRO A 99 -6.62 -11.33 5.61
CA PRO A 99 -6.96 -10.40 6.70
C PRO A 99 -5.81 -9.45 7.09
N ARG A 100 -4.56 -9.82 6.79
CA ARG A 100 -3.39 -8.97 6.98
C ARG A 100 -3.45 -7.68 6.16
N ALA A 101 -4.08 -7.73 4.98
CA ALA A 101 -4.30 -6.53 4.18
C ALA A 101 -5.12 -5.50 4.94
N VAL A 102 -6.21 -5.91 5.61
CA VAL A 102 -7.03 -5.01 6.45
C VAL A 102 -6.18 -4.38 7.56
N GLN A 103 -5.36 -5.18 8.23
CA GLN A 103 -4.48 -4.69 9.30
C GLN A 103 -3.52 -3.61 8.79
N TYR A 104 -2.94 -3.80 7.61
CA TYR A 104 -2.00 -2.85 7.01
C TYR A 104 -2.66 -1.65 6.34
N LEU A 105 -3.88 -1.78 5.81
CA LEU A 105 -4.70 -0.64 5.40
C LEU A 105 -4.93 0.29 6.59
N ILE A 106 -5.38 -0.27 7.72
CA ILE A 106 -5.66 0.52 8.93
C ILE A 106 -4.39 1.12 9.51
N LEU A 107 -3.30 0.34 9.65
CA LEU A 107 -2.05 0.86 10.20
C LEU A 107 -1.42 1.92 9.29
N GLY A 108 -1.52 1.75 7.97
CA GLY A 108 -1.06 2.72 6.97
C GLY A 108 -1.87 4.01 7.05
N ALA A 109 -3.19 3.90 7.12
CA ALA A 109 -4.09 5.04 7.24
C ALA A 109 -3.87 5.81 8.55
N LYS A 110 -3.69 5.11 9.68
CA LYS A 110 -3.30 5.73 10.97
C LYS A 110 -1.98 6.50 10.86
N SER A 111 -0.99 5.90 10.19
CA SER A 111 0.33 6.53 10.00
C SER A 111 0.21 7.79 9.15
N ARG A 112 -0.57 7.72 8.05
CA ARG A 112 -0.81 8.86 7.16
C ARG A 112 -1.57 9.98 7.86
N ALA A 113 -2.65 9.67 8.56
CA ALA A 113 -3.41 10.64 9.35
C ALA A 113 -2.50 11.37 10.35
N ALA A 114 -1.65 10.63 11.09
CA ALA A 114 -0.71 11.23 12.04
C ALA A 114 0.33 12.14 11.35
N LEU A 115 0.86 11.74 10.19
CA LEU A 115 1.81 12.54 9.41
C LEU A 115 1.20 13.83 8.86
N LEU A 116 -0.10 13.81 8.53
CA LEU A 116 -0.85 14.97 8.06
C LEU A 116 -1.41 15.84 9.20
N GLY A 117 -1.19 15.46 10.45
CA GLY A 117 -1.69 16.19 11.62
C GLY A 117 -3.19 16.00 11.89
N SER A 118 -3.81 14.99 11.29
CA SER A 118 -5.21 14.63 11.54
C SER A 118 -5.37 13.93 12.89
N TYR A 119 -6.45 14.27 13.60
CA TYR A 119 -6.77 13.68 14.91
C TYR A 119 -7.43 12.29 14.83
N MET A 120 -7.84 11.87 13.64
CA MET A 120 -8.51 10.61 13.37
C MET A 120 -8.29 10.21 11.92
N VAL A 121 -8.42 8.92 11.62
CA VAL A 121 -8.36 8.41 10.25
C VAL A 121 -9.60 8.82 9.46
N ARG A 122 -9.38 9.22 8.21
CA ARG A 122 -10.41 9.50 7.20
C ARG A 122 -10.33 8.47 6.07
N LEU A 123 -11.35 8.45 5.23
CA LEU A 123 -11.42 7.55 4.08
C LEU A 123 -10.23 7.76 3.12
N GLU A 124 -9.90 9.02 2.84
CA GLU A 124 -8.74 9.43 2.02
C GLU A 124 -7.41 8.85 2.51
N ASP A 125 -7.28 8.56 3.81
CA ASP A 125 -6.07 7.98 4.37
C ASP A 125 -5.94 6.49 4.02
N VAL A 126 -7.06 5.75 3.99
CA VAL A 126 -7.09 4.34 3.58
C VAL A 126 -6.86 4.23 2.07
N VAL A 127 -7.57 5.06 1.29
CA VAL A 127 -7.46 5.10 -0.17
C VAL A 127 -6.02 5.35 -0.60
N ALA A 128 -5.36 6.34 0.01
CA ALA A 128 -3.98 6.69 -0.33
C ALA A 128 -2.96 5.57 -0.08
N VAL A 129 -3.24 4.63 0.83
CA VAL A 129 -2.35 3.49 1.12
C VAL A 129 -2.83 2.18 0.49
N ALA A 130 -4.01 2.17 -0.14
CA ALA A 130 -4.62 0.92 -0.60
C ALA A 130 -3.84 0.23 -1.71
N GLU A 131 -3.40 0.98 -2.72
CA GLU A 131 -2.57 0.44 -3.81
C GLU A 131 -1.29 -0.26 -3.30
N PRO A 132 -0.39 0.40 -2.54
CA PRO A 132 0.84 -0.23 -2.09
C PRO A 132 0.61 -1.40 -1.12
N VAL A 133 -0.51 -1.43 -0.39
CA VAL A 133 -0.90 -2.58 0.45
C VAL A 133 -1.39 -3.75 -0.39
N LEU A 134 -2.22 -3.52 -1.40
CA LEU A 134 -2.94 -4.60 -2.07
C LEU A 134 -2.21 -5.17 -3.29
N MET A 135 -1.33 -4.40 -3.93
CA MET A 135 -0.75 -4.81 -5.22
C MET A 135 0.03 -6.15 -5.19
N HIS A 136 0.66 -6.51 -4.08
CA HIS A 136 1.35 -7.80 -3.91
C HIS A 136 0.49 -8.88 -3.24
N ARG A 137 -0.77 -8.56 -2.94
CA ARG A 137 -1.75 -9.44 -2.27
C ARG A 137 -2.89 -9.86 -3.18
N VAL A 138 -3.01 -9.23 -4.35
CA VAL A 138 -3.92 -9.61 -5.42
C VAL A 138 -3.07 -10.25 -6.52
N ILE A 139 -3.26 -11.56 -6.69
CA ILE A 139 -2.57 -12.34 -7.72
C ILE A 139 -3.49 -12.45 -8.92
N THR A 140 -3.00 -12.03 -10.08
CA THR A 140 -3.72 -12.09 -11.35
C THR A 140 -3.88 -13.53 -11.83
N SER A 141 -4.89 -13.78 -12.66
CA SER A 141 -5.00 -15.02 -13.41
C SER A 141 -4.05 -14.99 -14.61
N PHE A 142 -3.68 -16.17 -15.13
CA PHE A 142 -2.86 -16.27 -16.34
C PHE A 142 -3.51 -15.58 -17.56
N GLY A 143 -4.84 -15.63 -17.65
CA GLY A 143 -5.59 -14.92 -18.69
C GLY A 143 -5.44 -13.41 -18.57
N ALA A 144 -5.58 -12.86 -17.37
CA ALA A 144 -5.39 -11.44 -17.10
C ALA A 144 -3.96 -11.00 -17.45
N GLU A 145 -2.95 -11.77 -17.06
CA GLU A 145 -1.55 -11.48 -17.37
C GLU A 145 -1.29 -11.45 -18.88
N SER A 146 -1.88 -12.40 -19.62
CA SER A 146 -1.76 -12.49 -21.08
C SER A 146 -2.41 -11.28 -21.80
N GLU A 147 -3.42 -10.67 -21.18
CA GLU A 147 -4.07 -9.45 -21.67
C GLU A 147 -3.38 -8.16 -21.18
N GLY A 148 -2.27 -8.28 -20.43
CA GLY A 148 -1.55 -7.15 -19.86
C GLY A 148 -2.25 -6.50 -18.66
N ILE A 149 -3.25 -7.18 -18.08
CA ILE A 149 -3.95 -6.73 -16.88
C ILE A 149 -3.12 -7.11 -15.66
N ASN A 150 -2.73 -6.12 -14.87
CA ASN A 150 -1.95 -6.31 -13.65
C ASN A 150 -2.75 -5.98 -12.38
N SER A 151 -2.21 -6.43 -11.25
CA SER A 151 -2.79 -6.23 -9.91
C SER A 151 -3.06 -4.76 -9.58
N ARG A 152 -2.17 -3.84 -9.97
CA ARG A 152 -2.38 -2.39 -9.76
C ARG A 152 -3.65 -1.90 -10.45
N GLN A 153 -3.87 -2.27 -11.71
CA GLN A 153 -5.06 -1.86 -12.46
C GLN A 153 -6.35 -2.37 -11.80
N ILE A 154 -6.36 -3.63 -11.36
CA ILE A 154 -7.49 -4.24 -10.65
C ILE A 154 -7.76 -3.51 -9.33
N VAL A 155 -6.70 -3.26 -8.54
CA VAL A 155 -6.82 -2.58 -7.24
C VAL A 155 -7.34 -1.15 -7.40
N ARG A 156 -6.81 -0.38 -8.36
CA ARG A 156 -7.29 0.98 -8.63
C ARG A 156 -8.77 1.00 -8.98
N ARG A 157 -9.19 0.13 -9.90
CA ARG A 157 -10.59 0.01 -10.28
C ARG A 157 -11.49 -0.36 -9.09
N LEU A 158 -11.05 -1.28 -8.23
CA LEU A 158 -11.80 -1.64 -7.01
C LEU A 158 -11.94 -0.48 -6.03
N ILE A 159 -10.90 0.34 -5.87
CA ILE A 159 -10.92 1.53 -5.03
C ILE A 159 -11.93 2.54 -5.59
N GLU A 160 -11.83 2.86 -6.89
CA GLU A 160 -12.74 3.79 -7.58
C GLU A 160 -14.20 3.36 -7.49
N GLU A 161 -14.49 2.05 -7.67
CA GLU A 161 -15.84 1.50 -7.55
C GLU A 161 -16.40 1.65 -6.13
N ILE A 162 -15.61 1.40 -5.08
CA ILE A 162 -16.10 1.53 -3.69
C ILE A 162 -16.25 3.00 -3.29
N GLU A 163 -15.33 3.89 -3.67
CA GLU A 163 -15.47 5.33 -3.41
C GLU A 163 -16.71 5.95 -4.07
N ALA A 164 -17.15 5.39 -5.21
CA ALA A 164 -18.39 5.82 -5.86
C ALA A 164 -19.66 5.35 -5.12
N GLU A 165 -19.54 4.34 -4.25
CA GLU A 165 -20.66 3.76 -3.50
C GLU A 165 -20.91 4.41 -2.13
N GLY A 166 -19.92 5.13 -1.56
CA GLY A 166 -20.07 5.85 -0.29
C GLY A 166 -18.74 6.21 0.38
#